data_AF-A0A2W5EAH2-F1
#
_entry.id   AF-A0A2W5EAH2-F1
#
_cell.length_a   1.000
_cell.length_b   1.000
_cell.length_c   1.000
_cell.angle_alpha   90.00
_cell.angle_beta   90.00
_cell.angle_gamma   90.00
#
_symmetry.space_group_name_H-M   'P 1'
#
loop_
_entity.id
_entity.type
_entity.pdbx_description
1 polymer ?
#
loop_
_entity_poly.entity_id
_entity_poly.type
_entity_poly.pdbx_seq_one_letter_code
_entity_poly.pdbx_strand_id
1 'polypeptide(L)'
;MNTKTKLLYLLASVLVLSCNQDDSKAQSLPNPETKNPNSDYKPAFAGQTRAPGMKSDFKYQVVILDKSLKFPWGVDNLPGGKLLISQKFGTFRIETLSGKNPKEISKGVPKVDPDGQGGLLDVAADPKYAQNRQIFWAFSEPQEKGGSLLAIAKGNISKDESAIENTKIIYRATPAHTGKLQYGSRIVFDKQGNLFVSTGERSDKSIRGL
;
A
#
# COMPACT_ATOMS: atom_id res chain seq x y z
N MET A 1 13.03 -88.14 33.94
CA MET A 1 14.25 -88.29 33.11
C MET A 1 14.20 -87.24 32.01
N ASN A 2 15.27 -86.47 31.83
CA ASN A 2 15.55 -85.47 30.79
C ASN A 2 14.83 -84.10 30.82
N THR A 3 15.43 -83.23 31.64
CA THR A 3 15.87 -81.85 31.35
C THR A 3 15.92 -81.44 29.87
N LYS A 4 15.35 -80.26 29.56
CA LYS A 4 16.02 -79.20 28.76
C LYS A 4 15.54 -77.80 29.16
N THR A 5 16.50 -76.90 29.13
CA THR A 5 16.60 -75.58 29.75
C THR A 5 16.19 -74.45 28.79
N LYS A 6 15.94 -73.26 29.38
CA LYS A 6 15.95 -71.88 28.80
C LYS A 6 14.63 -71.49 28.12
N LEU A 7 14.12 -70.26 28.22
CA LEU A 7 14.79 -68.97 28.34
C LEU A 7 13.81 -67.93 28.90
N LEU A 8 14.27 -67.13 29.87
CA LEU A 8 13.56 -66.02 30.49
C LEU A 8 13.64 -64.80 29.56
N TYR A 9 12.50 -64.24 29.13
CA TYR A 9 12.45 -62.91 28.51
C TYR A 9 11.51 -62.00 29.31
N LEU A 10 12.14 -61.00 29.92
CA LEU A 10 11.55 -59.88 30.62
C LEU A 10 10.94 -58.93 29.57
N LEU A 11 9.61 -58.86 29.45
CA LEU A 11 8.97 -57.79 28.69
C LEU A 11 8.75 -56.59 29.63
N ALA A 12 9.62 -55.60 29.55
CA ALA A 12 9.40 -54.28 30.12
C ALA A 12 8.40 -53.53 29.22
N SER A 13 7.17 -53.36 29.69
CA SER A 13 6.16 -52.51 29.06
C SER A 13 6.50 -51.04 29.29
N VAL A 14 7.15 -50.41 28.32
CA VAL A 14 7.31 -48.95 28.27
C VAL A 14 6.00 -48.35 27.79
N LEU A 15 5.25 -47.73 28.70
CA LEU A 15 4.13 -46.84 28.36
C LEU A 15 4.69 -45.58 27.70
N VAL A 16 4.61 -45.52 26.37
CA VAL A 16 4.81 -44.27 25.63
C VAL A 16 3.55 -43.43 25.81
N LEU A 17 3.59 -42.45 26.73
CA LEU A 17 2.61 -41.37 26.73
C LEU A 17 2.77 -40.59 25.42
N SER A 18 1.91 -40.88 24.47
CA SER A 18 1.72 -40.05 23.28
C SER A 18 1.16 -38.70 23.75
N CYS A 19 1.94 -37.64 23.56
CA CYS A 19 1.41 -36.30 23.55
C CYS A 19 0.42 -36.21 22.38
N ASN A 20 -0.88 -36.39 22.66
CA ASN A 20 -1.91 -35.86 21.78
C ASN A 20 -1.82 -34.33 21.86
N GLN A 21 -1.03 -33.74 20.97
CA GLN A 21 -1.31 -32.39 20.54
C GLN A 21 -2.67 -32.48 19.85
N ASP A 22 -3.72 -32.07 20.57
CA ASP A 22 -4.96 -31.64 19.95
C ASP A 22 -4.59 -30.46 19.04
N ASP A 23 -4.18 -30.78 17.81
CA ASP A 23 -4.24 -29.86 16.69
C ASP A 23 -5.72 -29.60 16.48
N SER A 24 -6.27 -28.67 17.27
CA SER A 24 -7.54 -28.05 17.01
C SER A 24 -7.43 -27.49 15.60
N LYS A 25 -7.91 -28.24 14.60
CA LYS A 25 -8.05 -27.79 13.23
C LYS A 25 -8.94 -26.57 13.30
N ALA A 26 -8.34 -25.38 13.33
CA ALA A 26 -9.05 -24.14 13.14
C ALA A 26 -9.92 -24.34 11.91
N GLN A 27 -11.25 -24.25 12.09
CA GLN A 27 -12.22 -24.59 11.06
C GLN A 27 -12.01 -23.62 9.90
N SER A 28 -11.26 -24.06 8.89
CA SER A 28 -10.79 -23.20 7.82
C SER A 28 -12.01 -22.77 7.01
N LEU A 29 -12.31 -21.47 6.96
CA LEU A 29 -13.46 -21.00 6.20
C LEU A 29 -13.19 -21.18 4.70
N PRO A 30 -14.25 -21.24 3.87
CA PRO A 30 -14.10 -21.22 2.43
C PRO A 30 -13.20 -20.06 1.97
N ASN A 31 -12.55 -20.24 0.84
CA ASN A 31 -11.73 -19.20 0.26
C ASN A 31 -12.54 -17.92 0.01
N PRO A 32 -12.06 -16.73 0.41
CA PRO A 32 -12.75 -15.48 0.08
C PRO A 32 -12.66 -15.11 -1.40
N GLU A 33 -11.64 -15.57 -2.13
CA GLU A 33 -11.48 -15.42 -3.58
C GLU A 33 -12.11 -16.60 -4.34
N THR A 34 -13.17 -16.30 -5.08
CA THR A 34 -14.01 -17.28 -5.78
C THR A 34 -13.93 -17.20 -7.30
N LYS A 35 -13.27 -16.19 -7.88
CA LYS A 35 -13.14 -16.03 -9.33
C LYS A 35 -12.17 -17.05 -9.92
N ASN A 36 -12.27 -17.29 -11.23
CA ASN A 36 -11.30 -18.13 -11.96
C ASN A 36 -9.87 -17.57 -11.85
N PRO A 37 -8.84 -18.43 -11.90
CA PRO A 37 -7.45 -17.98 -12.00
C PRO A 37 -7.26 -17.03 -13.19
N ASN A 38 -6.43 -16.01 -13.02
CA ASN A 38 -6.05 -15.08 -14.10
C ASN A 38 -4.90 -15.61 -14.98
N SER A 39 -4.37 -16.79 -14.66
CA SER A 39 -3.29 -17.50 -15.36
C SER A 39 -3.38 -19.00 -15.07
N ASP A 40 -2.61 -19.80 -15.79
CA ASP A 40 -2.50 -21.26 -15.64
C ASP A 40 -1.31 -21.69 -14.76
N TYR A 41 -0.65 -20.74 -14.07
CA TYR A 41 0.45 -21.04 -13.16
C TYR A 41 0.00 -21.97 -12.02
N LYS A 42 0.73 -23.07 -11.86
CA LYS A 42 0.50 -24.02 -10.78
C LYS A 42 1.13 -23.52 -9.48
N PRO A 43 0.45 -23.67 -8.32
CA PRO A 43 1.07 -23.42 -7.02
C PRO A 43 2.30 -24.30 -6.83
N ALA A 44 3.37 -23.74 -6.27
CA ALA A 44 4.57 -24.46 -5.84
C ALA A 44 4.30 -25.37 -4.63
N PHE A 45 3.29 -25.07 -3.81
CA PHE A 45 2.85 -25.89 -2.69
C PHE A 45 1.35 -25.72 -2.40
N ALA A 46 0.76 -26.68 -1.67
CA ALA A 46 -0.65 -26.66 -1.31
C ALA A 46 -1.00 -25.44 -0.45
N GLY A 47 -2.05 -24.71 -0.83
CA GLY A 47 -2.52 -23.51 -0.12
C GLY A 47 -1.79 -22.21 -0.46
N GLN A 48 -0.75 -22.23 -1.31
CA GLN A 48 -0.07 -21.01 -1.76
C GLN A 48 -1.03 -20.06 -2.50
N THR A 49 -1.85 -20.62 -3.39
CA THR A 49 -2.97 -19.89 -3.98
C THR A 49 -4.24 -20.34 -3.27
N ARG A 50 -5.19 -19.42 -3.13
CA ARG A 50 -6.44 -19.68 -2.44
C ARG A 50 -6.25 -20.21 -1.01
N ALA A 51 -5.53 -19.43 -0.19
CA ALA A 51 -5.48 -19.64 1.25
C ALA A 51 -6.90 -19.62 1.88
N PRO A 52 -7.24 -20.57 2.78
CA PRO A 52 -8.56 -20.63 3.38
C PRO A 52 -8.93 -19.32 4.08
N GLY A 53 -10.22 -19.00 4.12
CA GLY A 53 -10.70 -17.83 4.85
C GLY A 53 -10.37 -17.94 6.34
N MET A 54 -10.03 -16.81 6.94
CA MET A 54 -9.90 -16.67 8.39
C MET A 54 -10.87 -15.62 8.89
N LYS A 55 -11.58 -15.93 9.97
CA LYS A 55 -12.43 -14.97 10.68
C LYS A 55 -11.70 -14.53 11.94
N SER A 56 -11.45 -13.23 12.04
CA SER A 56 -10.91 -12.62 13.24
C SER A 56 -12.04 -12.22 14.18
N ASP A 57 -11.86 -12.43 15.48
CA ASP A 57 -12.77 -11.91 16.51
C ASP A 57 -12.51 -10.43 16.83
N PHE A 58 -11.52 -9.81 16.19
CA PHE A 58 -11.20 -8.40 16.33
C PHE A 58 -12.41 -7.53 15.97
N LYS A 59 -12.90 -6.78 16.95
CA LYS A 59 -13.99 -5.83 16.77
C LYS A 59 -13.42 -4.52 16.26
N TYR A 60 -13.95 -4.01 15.16
CA TYR A 60 -13.60 -2.71 14.61
C TYR A 60 -14.87 -1.93 14.27
N GLN A 61 -14.74 -0.60 14.30
CA GLN A 61 -15.79 0.31 13.85
C GLN A 61 -15.30 1.02 12.59
N VAL A 62 -16.17 1.13 11.58
CA VAL A 62 -15.92 1.95 10.39
C VAL A 62 -16.74 3.21 10.53
N VAL A 63 -16.06 4.36 10.49
CA VAL A 63 -16.69 5.68 10.47
C VAL A 63 -16.39 6.32 9.12
N ILE A 64 -17.45 6.76 8.45
CA ILE A 64 -17.31 7.47 7.17
C ILE A 64 -17.11 8.94 7.47
N LEU A 65 -15.91 9.46 7.18
CA LEU A 65 -15.56 10.87 7.41
C LEU A 65 -16.11 11.78 6.31
N ASP A 66 -15.87 11.42 5.04
CA ASP A 66 -16.34 12.19 3.89
C ASP A 66 -16.65 11.26 2.70
N LYS A 67 -17.85 11.38 2.13
CA LYS A 67 -18.28 10.65 0.92
C LYS A 67 -18.07 11.46 -0.37
N SER A 68 -17.70 12.73 -0.24
CA SER A 68 -17.61 13.69 -1.34
C SER A 68 -16.27 13.65 -2.09
N LEU A 69 -15.23 13.03 -1.49
CA LEU A 69 -13.90 12.87 -2.07
C LEU A 69 -13.94 12.34 -3.51
N LYS A 70 -13.11 12.92 -4.36
CA LYS A 70 -13.05 12.64 -5.81
C LYS A 70 -11.80 11.84 -6.11
N PHE A 71 -11.95 10.52 -6.26
CA PHE A 71 -10.84 9.61 -6.57
C PHE A 71 -9.63 9.82 -5.65
N PRO A 72 -9.81 9.69 -4.31
CA PRO A 72 -8.71 9.82 -3.37
C PRO A 72 -7.65 8.75 -3.67
N TRP A 73 -6.38 9.12 -3.55
CA TRP A 73 -5.27 8.22 -3.86
C TRP A 73 -4.37 7.98 -2.64
N GLY A 74 -3.70 9.02 -2.16
CA GLY A 74 -2.79 9.00 -1.02
C GLY A 74 -3.39 9.73 0.17
N VAL A 75 -2.99 9.33 1.37
CA VAL A 75 -3.36 10.01 2.62
C VAL A 75 -2.18 10.02 3.57
N ASP A 76 -1.95 11.15 4.23
CA ASP A 76 -1.02 11.26 5.34
C ASP A 76 -1.61 12.09 6.50
N ASN A 77 -1.12 11.82 7.71
CA ASN A 77 -1.54 12.53 8.91
C ASN A 77 -0.80 13.86 9.02
N LEU A 78 -1.55 14.92 9.33
CA LEU A 78 -1.00 16.22 9.72
C LEU A 78 -1.21 16.45 11.23
N PRO A 79 -0.36 17.29 11.87
CA PRO A 79 -0.57 17.72 13.25
C PRO A 79 -1.98 18.25 13.50
N GLY A 80 -2.49 18.03 14.72
CA GLY A 80 -3.84 18.45 15.10
C GLY A 80 -4.96 17.51 14.64
N GLY A 81 -4.65 16.27 14.24
CA GLY A 81 -5.64 15.27 13.86
C GLY A 81 -6.29 15.55 12.51
N LYS A 82 -5.52 16.15 11.59
CA LYS A 82 -5.95 16.39 10.21
C LYS A 82 -5.39 15.32 9.30
N LEU A 83 -6.08 15.07 8.19
CA LEU A 83 -5.64 14.18 7.12
C LEU A 83 -5.41 15.00 5.86
N LEU A 84 -4.24 14.87 5.24
CA LEU A 84 -3.97 15.37 3.91
C LEU A 84 -4.20 14.25 2.90
N ILE A 85 -5.12 14.45 1.97
CA ILE A 85 -5.53 13.44 0.99
C ILE A 85 -5.29 13.99 -0.40
N SER A 86 -4.59 13.25 -1.25
CA SER A 86 -4.48 13.61 -2.67
C SER A 86 -5.70 13.08 -3.45
N GLN A 87 -6.19 13.89 -4.38
CA GLN A 87 -7.25 13.52 -5.31
C GLN A 87 -6.69 13.47 -6.72
N LYS A 88 -6.96 12.36 -7.42
CA LYS A 88 -6.38 12.01 -8.73
C LYS A 88 -6.31 13.18 -9.73
N PHE A 89 -7.31 14.06 -9.74
CA PHE A 89 -7.44 15.16 -10.70
C PHE A 89 -6.66 16.44 -10.35
N GLY A 90 -5.76 16.41 -9.36
CA GLY A 90 -4.82 17.52 -9.13
C GLY A 90 -5.23 18.46 -8.01
N THR A 91 -5.97 17.98 -7.01
CA THR A 91 -6.26 18.74 -5.80
C THR A 91 -5.92 17.94 -4.56
N PHE A 92 -5.54 18.63 -3.49
CA PHE A 92 -5.44 18.05 -2.16
C PHE A 92 -6.69 18.38 -1.35
N ARG A 93 -7.04 17.49 -0.43
CA ARG A 93 -8.06 17.67 0.59
C ARG A 93 -7.42 17.66 1.95
N ILE A 94 -7.83 18.59 2.81
CA ILE A 94 -7.50 18.53 4.23
C ILE A 94 -8.79 18.26 4.98
N GLU A 95 -8.86 17.07 5.56
CA GLU A 95 -10.00 16.58 6.33
C GLU A 95 -9.68 16.61 7.83
N THR A 96 -10.72 16.70 8.65
CA THR A 96 -10.60 16.50 10.12
C THR A 96 -11.23 15.17 10.49
N LEU A 97 -10.82 14.56 11.61
CA LEU A 97 -11.47 13.34 12.12
C LEU A 97 -12.95 13.55 12.49
N SER A 98 -13.41 14.80 12.59
CA SER A 98 -14.83 15.13 12.78
C SER A 98 -15.64 15.19 11.48
N GLY A 99 -14.97 15.15 10.31
CA GLY A 99 -15.60 15.35 8.99
C GLY A 99 -16.09 16.79 8.74
N LYS A 100 -15.74 17.75 9.61
CA LYS A 100 -16.20 19.14 9.50
C LYS A 100 -15.15 20.04 8.84
N ASN A 101 -15.64 21.04 8.11
CA ASN A 101 -14.89 22.14 7.50
C ASN A 101 -13.72 21.69 6.64
N PRO A 102 -13.93 20.77 5.68
CA PRO A 102 -12.84 20.34 4.84
C PRO A 102 -12.31 21.47 3.97
N LYS A 103 -11.03 21.40 3.63
CA LYS A 103 -10.37 22.34 2.72
C LYS A 103 -9.96 21.62 1.46
N GLU A 104 -9.98 22.34 0.34
CA GLU A 104 -9.43 21.89 -0.92
C GLU A 104 -8.32 22.83 -1.37
N ILE A 105 -7.20 22.26 -1.78
CA ILE A 105 -6.04 23.00 -2.28
C ILE A 105 -5.80 22.59 -3.73
N SER A 106 -5.99 23.53 -4.64
CA SER A 106 -5.64 23.41 -6.06
C SER A 106 -4.53 24.39 -6.45
N LYS A 107 -4.46 25.55 -5.79
CA LYS A 107 -3.44 26.57 -6.06
C LYS A 107 -2.05 26.07 -5.65
N GLY A 108 -1.10 26.17 -6.57
CA GLY A 108 0.29 25.75 -6.36
C GLY A 108 0.57 24.27 -6.67
N VAL A 109 -0.47 23.48 -6.96
CA VAL A 109 -0.32 22.11 -7.48
C VAL A 109 0.02 22.20 -8.98
N PRO A 110 1.11 21.56 -9.45
CA PRO A 110 1.42 21.50 -10.87
C PRO A 110 0.31 20.80 -11.68
N LYS A 111 0.28 21.05 -12.99
CA LYS A 111 -0.62 20.33 -13.89
C LYS A 111 -0.35 18.82 -13.80
N VAL A 112 -1.42 18.03 -13.69
CA VAL A 112 -1.38 16.56 -13.64
C VAL A 112 -1.97 15.93 -14.90
N ASP A 113 -1.52 14.73 -15.25
CA ASP A 113 -2.11 13.89 -16.30
C ASP A 113 -2.91 12.72 -15.68
N PRO A 114 -4.22 12.84 -15.50
CA PRO A 114 -5.03 11.88 -14.75
C PRO A 114 -5.52 10.68 -15.60
N ASP A 115 -4.96 10.42 -16.79
CA ASP A 115 -5.38 9.26 -17.58
C ASP A 115 -4.87 7.93 -16.98
N GLY A 116 -5.69 6.89 -17.08
CA GLY A 116 -5.38 5.55 -16.57
C GLY A 116 -5.04 5.56 -15.08
N GLN A 117 -3.83 5.09 -14.77
CA GLN A 117 -3.26 5.04 -13.41
C GLN A 117 -2.52 6.32 -13.01
N GLY A 118 -2.45 7.33 -13.89
CA GLY A 118 -1.85 8.63 -13.59
C GLY A 118 -2.77 9.50 -12.74
N GLY A 119 -2.25 10.65 -12.31
CA GLY A 119 -2.95 11.70 -11.58
C GLY A 119 -2.03 12.37 -10.57
N LEU A 120 -2.63 13.06 -9.60
CA LEU A 120 -2.00 13.31 -8.32
C LEU A 120 -2.04 12.00 -7.52
N LEU A 121 -0.88 11.49 -7.16
CA LEU A 121 -0.68 10.16 -6.59
C LEU A 121 -0.33 10.29 -5.10
N ASP A 122 0.75 9.68 -4.64
CA ASP A 122 1.05 9.67 -3.21
C ASP A 122 1.40 11.05 -2.65
N VAL A 123 1.23 11.20 -1.33
CA VAL A 123 1.60 12.40 -0.58
C VAL A 123 2.18 12.00 0.77
N ALA A 124 3.22 12.71 1.19
CA ALA A 124 3.82 12.57 2.50
C ALA A 124 4.12 13.95 3.08
N ALA A 125 3.79 14.15 4.34
CA ALA A 125 4.25 15.28 5.12
C ALA A 125 5.74 15.10 5.47
N ASP A 126 6.49 16.19 5.46
CA ASP A 126 7.83 16.21 6.03
C ASP A 126 7.76 15.78 7.51
N PRO A 127 8.68 14.95 8.03
CA PRO A 127 8.73 14.64 9.46
C PRO A 127 8.77 15.89 10.36
N LYS A 128 9.19 17.05 9.83
CA LYS A 128 9.20 18.38 10.46
C LYS A 128 8.05 19.29 9.99
N TYR A 129 6.94 18.72 9.53
CA TYR A 129 5.78 19.47 9.02
C TYR A 129 5.24 20.47 10.06
N ALA A 130 5.25 20.14 11.35
CA ALA A 130 4.80 21.05 12.40
C ALA A 130 5.57 22.39 12.40
N GLN A 131 6.83 22.38 11.96
CA GLN A 131 7.69 23.56 11.90
C GLN A 131 7.70 24.21 10.51
N ASN A 132 7.71 23.40 9.45
CA ASN A 132 7.96 23.89 8.09
C ASN A 132 6.73 23.83 7.17
N ARG A 133 5.68 23.08 7.52
CA ARG A 133 4.49 22.80 6.69
C ARG A 133 4.81 22.22 5.31
N GLN A 134 5.98 21.59 5.15
CA GLN A 134 6.45 21.04 3.88
C GLN A 134 5.82 19.68 3.61
N ILE A 135 5.35 19.48 2.39
CA ILE A 135 4.84 18.21 1.89
C ILE A 135 5.61 17.82 0.63
N PHE A 136 5.61 16.52 0.35
CA PHE A 136 6.15 15.89 -0.84
C PHE A 136 5.03 15.09 -1.50
N TRP A 137 4.95 15.13 -2.82
CA TRP A 137 3.95 14.37 -3.53
C TRP A 137 4.46 13.85 -4.86
N ALA A 138 3.87 12.74 -5.27
CA ALA A 138 4.08 12.13 -6.55
C ALA A 138 2.93 12.49 -7.48
N PHE A 139 3.23 12.73 -8.75
CA PHE A 139 2.20 12.96 -9.76
C PHE A 139 2.68 12.55 -11.14
N SER A 140 1.75 12.27 -12.03
CA SER A 140 2.02 12.14 -13.47
C SER A 140 2.16 13.53 -14.06
N GLU A 141 3.38 13.92 -14.41
CA GLU A 141 3.66 15.21 -15.02
C GLU A 141 3.51 15.08 -16.55
N PRO A 142 2.54 15.80 -17.18
CA PRO A 142 2.44 15.84 -18.62
C PRO A 142 3.66 16.57 -19.21
N GLN A 143 4.21 16.03 -20.29
CA GLN A 143 5.38 16.62 -20.96
C GLN A 143 4.97 17.35 -22.25
N GLU A 144 5.64 18.46 -22.54
CA GLU A 144 5.35 19.28 -23.72
C GLU A 144 5.49 18.52 -25.04
N LYS A 145 6.47 17.60 -25.12
CA LYS A 145 6.71 16.75 -26.29
C LYS A 145 5.79 15.53 -26.37
N GLY A 146 4.79 15.43 -25.47
CA GLY A 146 3.82 14.33 -25.40
C GLY A 146 4.13 13.30 -24.32
N GLY A 147 3.07 12.59 -23.88
CA GLY A 147 3.12 11.61 -22.80
C GLY A 147 3.28 12.22 -21.42
N SER A 148 3.53 11.36 -20.44
CA SER A 148 3.79 11.73 -19.05
C SER A 148 4.82 10.83 -18.37
N LEU A 149 5.41 11.35 -17.30
CA LEU A 149 6.34 10.65 -16.42
C LEU A 149 5.93 10.78 -14.95
N LEU A 150 6.47 9.94 -14.08
CA LEU A 150 6.37 10.15 -12.63
C LEU A 150 7.29 11.30 -12.24
N ALA A 151 6.75 12.31 -11.59
CA ALA A 151 7.50 13.38 -10.96
C ALA A 151 7.25 13.42 -9.46
N ILE A 152 8.27 13.83 -8.70
CA ILE A 152 8.16 14.13 -7.28
C ILE A 152 8.36 15.62 -7.10
N ALA A 153 7.40 16.26 -6.45
CA ALA A 153 7.48 17.66 -6.09
C ALA A 153 7.38 17.85 -4.58
N LYS A 154 7.79 19.03 -4.14
CA LYS A 154 7.65 19.48 -2.76
C LYS A 154 7.22 20.94 -2.70
N GLY A 155 6.63 21.33 -1.59
CA GLY A 155 6.16 22.69 -1.34
C GLY A 155 5.61 22.80 0.08
N ASN A 156 5.18 24.00 0.47
CA ASN A 156 4.70 24.28 1.82
C ASN A 156 3.21 24.59 1.78
N ILE A 157 2.40 23.96 2.62
CA ILE A 157 0.98 24.32 2.76
C ILE A 157 0.89 25.72 3.41
N SER A 158 0.19 26.66 2.79
CA SER A 158 -0.02 28.01 3.32
C SER A 158 -0.70 27.97 4.69
N LYS A 159 -0.50 29.01 5.52
CA LYS A 159 -1.03 29.03 6.91
C LYS A 159 -2.55 28.88 6.99
N ASP A 160 -3.26 29.43 6.02
CA ASP A 160 -4.72 29.38 5.87
C ASP A 160 -5.23 28.12 5.15
N GLU A 161 -4.32 27.21 4.75
CA GLU A 161 -4.64 25.93 4.11
C GLU A 161 -5.38 26.07 2.77
N SER A 162 -5.08 27.14 2.02
CA SER A 162 -5.70 27.44 0.73
C SER A 162 -4.80 27.18 -0.48
N ALA A 163 -3.48 27.05 -0.28
CA ALA A 163 -2.50 26.93 -1.36
C ALA A 163 -1.27 26.09 -0.95
N ILE A 164 -0.53 25.64 -1.97
CA ILE A 164 0.87 25.22 -1.83
C ILE A 164 1.76 26.37 -2.30
N GLU A 165 2.72 26.73 -1.46
CA GLU A 165 3.75 27.73 -1.71
C GLU A 165 5.08 27.06 -2.05
N ASN A 166 5.95 27.77 -2.78
CA ASN A 166 7.32 27.34 -3.07
C ASN A 166 7.42 25.95 -3.73
N THR A 167 6.46 25.62 -4.58
CA THR A 167 6.43 24.36 -5.32
C THR A 167 7.70 24.18 -6.15
N LYS A 168 8.37 23.04 -5.95
CA LYS A 168 9.57 22.64 -6.70
C LYS A 168 9.48 21.16 -7.06
N ILE A 169 9.74 20.84 -8.32
CA ILE A 169 9.91 19.46 -8.77
C ILE A 169 11.36 19.06 -8.47
N ILE A 170 11.54 17.97 -7.75
CA ILE A 170 12.84 17.51 -7.24
C ILE A 170 13.32 16.21 -7.90
N TYR A 171 12.42 15.50 -8.58
CA TYR A 171 12.75 14.28 -9.30
C TYR A 171 11.78 14.05 -10.46
N ARG A 172 12.29 13.48 -11.54
CA ARG A 172 11.53 13.00 -12.70
C ARG A 172 12.08 11.64 -13.12
N ALA A 173 11.20 10.64 -13.22
CA ALA A 173 11.53 9.33 -13.77
C ALA A 173 11.53 9.41 -15.30
N THR A 174 12.63 9.85 -15.88
CA THR A 174 12.80 9.91 -17.35
C THR A 174 13.14 8.54 -17.93
N PRO A 175 12.82 8.29 -19.21
CA PRO A 175 12.12 9.18 -20.15
C PRO A 175 10.60 9.26 -19.89
N ALA A 176 9.93 10.15 -20.61
CA ALA A 176 8.47 10.21 -20.63
C ALA A 176 7.88 9.11 -21.50
N HIS A 177 6.68 8.64 -21.15
CA HIS A 177 5.98 7.59 -21.91
C HIS A 177 4.55 8.03 -22.23
N THR A 178 4.07 7.64 -23.41
CA THR A 178 2.68 7.85 -23.82
C THR A 178 1.71 6.88 -23.15
N GLY A 179 2.22 5.79 -22.56
CA GLY A 179 1.45 4.84 -21.78
C GLY A 179 0.92 5.44 -20.47
N LYS A 180 -0.25 4.96 -20.04
CA LYS A 180 -0.99 5.47 -18.88
C LYS A 180 -0.99 4.55 -17.66
N LEU A 181 -0.02 3.64 -17.59
CA LEU A 181 0.03 2.55 -16.62
C LEU A 181 1.35 2.56 -15.87
N GLN A 182 1.37 1.98 -14.67
CA GLN A 182 2.58 1.67 -13.89
C GLN A 182 3.48 2.88 -13.62
N TYR A 183 2.93 3.89 -12.94
CA TYR A 183 3.73 5.04 -12.46
C TYR A 183 4.54 4.71 -11.19
N GLY A 184 4.15 3.71 -10.39
CA GLY A 184 4.73 3.49 -9.05
C GLY A 184 4.11 4.46 -8.05
N SER A 185 4.93 5.38 -7.51
CA SER A 185 4.58 6.62 -6.79
C SER A 185 4.61 6.63 -5.26
N ARG A 186 4.71 5.49 -4.57
CA ARG A 186 4.80 5.47 -3.09
C ARG A 186 5.98 6.32 -2.60
N ILE A 187 5.72 7.23 -1.66
CA ILE A 187 6.70 8.09 -0.98
C ILE A 187 6.78 7.69 0.50
N VAL A 188 7.99 7.46 1.01
CA VAL A 188 8.20 7.15 2.43
C VAL A 188 9.49 7.83 2.91
N PHE A 189 9.44 8.40 4.11
CA PHE A 189 10.64 8.80 4.84
C PHE A 189 11.14 7.65 5.71
N ASP A 190 12.44 7.40 5.70
CA ASP A 190 13.06 6.55 6.71
C ASP A 190 13.28 7.30 8.04
N LYS A 191 13.82 6.61 9.04
CA LYS A 191 14.10 7.19 10.36
C LYS A 191 15.29 8.16 10.35
N GLN A 192 16.11 8.16 9.30
CA GLN A 192 17.25 9.03 9.11
C GLN A 192 16.88 10.32 8.35
N GLY A 193 15.66 10.39 7.82
CA GLY A 193 15.16 11.52 7.04
C GLY A 193 15.43 11.41 5.54
N ASN A 194 15.84 10.24 5.04
CA ASN A 194 15.96 10.00 3.61
C ASN A 194 14.57 9.79 2.99
N LEU A 195 14.40 10.30 1.77
CA LEU A 195 13.17 10.14 1.00
C LEU A 195 13.30 8.96 0.04
N PHE A 196 12.46 7.94 0.22
CA PHE A 196 12.33 6.81 -0.69
C PHE A 196 11.11 7.01 -1.58
N VAL A 197 11.30 6.75 -2.88
CA VAL A 197 10.24 6.85 -3.87
C VAL A 197 10.24 5.58 -4.73
N SER A 198 9.06 5.04 -5.01
CA SER A 198 8.93 3.93 -5.96
C SER A 198 8.59 4.45 -7.36
N THR A 199 9.18 3.83 -8.38
CA THR A 199 8.86 4.10 -9.78
C THR A 199 8.36 2.80 -10.41
N GLY A 200 7.38 2.90 -11.31
CA GLY A 200 6.94 1.77 -12.12
C GLY A 200 7.63 1.79 -13.47
N GLU A 201 7.67 0.63 -14.14
CA GLU A 201 8.34 0.47 -15.44
C GLU A 201 7.57 1.07 -16.63
N ARG A 202 6.36 1.60 -16.40
CA ARG A 202 5.48 2.27 -17.39
C ARG A 202 4.66 1.35 -18.29
N SER A 203 4.72 0.03 -18.08
CA SER A 203 3.96 -0.95 -18.88
C SER A 203 4.30 -0.83 -20.36
N ASP A 204 5.53 -0.45 -20.68
CA ASP A 204 5.97 -0.35 -22.06
C ASP A 204 6.29 -1.76 -22.58
N LYS A 205 6.04 -2.03 -23.86
CA LYS A 205 6.37 -3.35 -24.44
C LYS A 205 7.88 -3.54 -24.53
N SER A 206 8.61 -2.49 -24.90
CA SER A 206 10.07 -2.53 -25.02
C SER A 206 10.76 -2.81 -23.68
N ILE A 207 10.14 -2.41 -22.57
CA ILE A 207 10.68 -2.62 -21.22
C ILE A 207 10.33 -4.02 -20.70
N ARG A 208 9.14 -4.54 -21.02
CA ARG A 208 8.66 -5.84 -20.51
C ARG A 208 9.16 -7.06 -21.29
N GLY A 209 9.75 -6.87 -22.48
CA GLY A 209 10.20 -7.98 -23.32
C GLY A 209 9.07 -8.88 -23.83
N LEU A 210 7.87 -8.31 -24.03
CA LEU A 210 6.65 -8.97 -24.51
C LEU A 210 6.28 -8.55 -25.93
#